data_AF-A0A2T2R9E5-F1
#
_entry.id   AF-A0A2T2R9E5-F1
#
_cell.length_a   1.000
_cell.length_b   1.000
_cell.length_c   1.000
_cell.angle_alpha   90.00
_cell.angle_beta   90.00
_cell.angle_gamma   90.00
#
_symmetry.space_group_name_H-M   'P 1'
#
loop_
_entity.id
_entity.type
_entity.pdbx_description
1 polymer ?
#
loop_
_entity_poly.entity_id
_entity_poly.type
_entity_poly.pdbx_seq_one_letter_code
_entity_poly.pdbx_strand_id
1 'polypeptide(L)'
;MVGPPPVADDSHNERIKLLSQEFYQQTQALEIPYIDLFFSLVSDPIYRQEVLYNDGSHPKKMAARMAQVISSSPHWWFSDFKND
;
A
#
# COMPACT_ATOMS: atom_id res chain seq x y z
N MET A 1 -0.79 9.55 5.77
CA MET A 1 0.42 8.92 5.22
C MET A 1 0.05 7.66 4.47
N VAL A 2 0.66 7.41 3.31
CA VAL A 2 0.47 6.16 2.54
C VAL A 2 1.71 5.30 2.75
N GLY A 3 1.52 4.04 3.13
CA GLY A 3 2.59 3.07 3.34
C GLY A 3 3.27 2.61 2.04
N PRO A 4 4.47 2.01 2.13
CA PRO A 4 5.15 1.43 0.97
C PRO A 4 4.38 0.21 0.40
N PRO A 5 4.40 -0.02 -0.93
CA PRO A 5 3.91 -1.26 -1.53
C PRO A 5 4.97 -2.39 -1.47
N PRO A 6 4.58 -3.66 -1.70
CA PRO A 6 5.53 -4.77 -1.77
C PRO A 6 6.27 -4.82 -3.12
N VAL A 7 7.49 -5.37 -3.11
CA VAL A 7 8.37 -5.58 -4.29
C VAL A 7 8.59 -7.08 -4.54
N ALA A 8 9.10 -7.50 -5.70
CA ALA A 8 9.23 -8.93 -6.02
C ALA A 8 10.08 -9.73 -5.00
N ASP A 9 11.12 -9.13 -4.42
CA ASP A 9 11.99 -9.76 -3.43
C ASP A 9 11.31 -9.90 -2.05
N ASP A 10 11.05 -11.13 -1.63
CA ASP A 10 10.44 -11.44 -0.33
C ASP A 10 11.32 -11.07 0.86
N SER A 11 12.65 -11.17 0.73
CA SER A 11 13.57 -10.74 1.80
C SER A 11 13.52 -9.22 1.99
N HIS A 12 13.28 -8.48 0.90
CA HIS A 12 12.99 -7.06 0.97
C HIS A 12 11.63 -6.80 1.64
N ASN A 13 10.61 -7.58 1.28
CA ASN A 13 9.27 -7.43 1.86
C ASN A 13 9.23 -7.63 3.37
N GLU A 14 10.07 -8.48 3.96
CA GLU A 14 10.17 -8.57 5.43
C GLU A 14 10.64 -7.25 6.06
N ARG A 15 11.54 -6.52 5.39
CA ARG A 15 11.95 -5.17 5.85
C ARG A 15 10.85 -4.14 5.64
N ILE A 16 10.15 -4.19 4.49
CA ILE A 16 9.02 -3.30 4.21
C ILE A 16 7.88 -3.52 5.22
N LYS A 17 7.63 -4.78 5.60
CA LYS A 17 6.64 -5.14 6.62
C LYS A 17 6.95 -4.47 7.96
N LEU A 18 8.19 -4.61 8.45
CA LEU A 18 8.62 -3.97 9.70
C LEU A 18 8.52 -2.45 9.60
N LEU A 19 8.94 -1.86 8.47
CA LEU A 19 8.83 -0.42 8.23
C LEU A 19 7.38 0.07 8.20
N SER A 20 6.47 -0.68 7.56
CA SER A 20 5.04 -0.36 7.50
C SER A 20 4.41 -0.38 8.90
N GLN A 21 4.79 -1.36 9.73
CA GLN A 21 4.35 -1.45 11.13
C GLN A 21 4.85 -0.26 11.96
N GLU A 22 6.11 0.15 11.78
CA GLU A 22 6.67 1.31 12.48
C GLU A 22 5.96 2.62 12.03
N PHE A 23 5.75 2.81 10.73
CA PHE A 23 4.98 3.97 10.24
C PHE A 23 3.57 4.00 10.81
N TYR A 24 2.88 2.86 10.87
CA TYR A 24 1.58 2.78 11.52
C TYR A 24 1.65 3.23 12.99
N GLN A 25 2.61 2.75 13.77
CA GLN A 25 2.77 3.15 15.17
C GLN A 25 3.05 4.65 15.33
N GLN A 26 3.98 5.19 14.55
CA GLN A 26 4.34 6.61 14.61
C GLN A 26 3.20 7.53 14.18
N THR A 27 2.50 7.17 13.10
CA THR A 27 1.36 7.95 12.61
C THR A 27 0.20 7.94 13.60
N GLN A 28 -0.07 6.81 14.27
CA GLN A 28 -1.05 6.74 15.36
C GLN A 28 -0.69 7.65 16.54
N ALA A 29 0.59 7.67 16.96
CA ALA A 29 1.05 8.53 18.05
C ALA A 29 0.92 10.03 17.73
N LEU A 30 0.95 10.39 16.44
CA LEU A 30 0.82 11.76 15.94
C LEU A 30 -0.59 12.10 15.46
N GLU A 31 -1.56 11.20 15.62
CA GLU A 31 -2.94 11.35 15.12
C GLU A 31 -3.01 11.60 13.60
N ILE A 32 -2.03 11.09 12.85
CA ILE A 32 -1.98 11.16 11.39
C ILE A 32 -2.62 9.88 10.82
N PRO A 33 -3.59 9.96 9.90
CA PRO A 33 -4.14 8.77 9.30
C PRO A 33 -3.13 7.99 8.47
N TYR A 34 -3.17 6.65 8.53
CA TYR A 34 -2.31 5.76 7.76
C TYR A 34 -3.11 4.90 6.78
N ILE A 35 -2.66 4.82 5.53
CA ILE A 35 -3.22 3.95 4.50
C ILE A 35 -2.21 2.84 4.20
N ASP A 36 -2.59 1.61 4.52
CA ASP A 36 -1.73 0.43 4.39
C ASP A 36 -1.78 -0.16 2.98
N LEU A 37 -0.74 0.10 2.19
CA LEU A 37 -0.54 -0.53 0.89
C LEU A 37 0.13 -1.90 1.00
N PHE A 38 1.05 -2.10 1.95
CA PHE A 38 1.86 -3.31 2.01
C PHE A 38 1.00 -4.54 2.25
N PHE A 39 0.25 -4.58 3.36
CA PHE A 39 -0.53 -5.77 3.70
C PHE A 39 -1.71 -5.98 2.74
N SER A 40 -2.22 -4.90 2.13
CA SER A 40 -3.27 -4.96 1.10
C SER A 40 -2.80 -5.61 -0.21
N LEU A 41 -1.52 -5.46 -0.58
CA LEU A 41 -1.00 -5.87 -1.88
C LEU A 41 -0.06 -7.07 -1.82
N VAL A 42 0.54 -7.36 -0.66
CA VAL A 42 1.47 -8.50 -0.53
C VAL A 42 0.75 -9.83 -0.74
N SER A 43 -0.53 -9.90 -0.39
CA SER A 43 -1.40 -11.06 -0.61
C SER A 43 -2.17 -11.03 -1.93
N ASP A 44 -1.99 -10.00 -2.78
CA ASP A 44 -2.66 -9.90 -4.07
C ASP A 44 -1.82 -10.60 -5.16
N PRO A 45 -2.17 -11.83 -5.58
CA PRO A 45 -1.32 -12.62 -6.47
C PRO A 45 -1.15 -11.97 -7.84
N ILE A 46 -2.12 -11.19 -8.31
CA ILE A 46 -2.06 -10.53 -9.62
C ILE A 46 -1.10 -9.35 -9.56
N TYR A 47 -1.15 -8.57 -8.47
CA TYR A 47 -0.18 -7.49 -8.22
C TYR A 47 1.25 -8.06 -8.10
N ARG A 48 1.43 -9.08 -7.26
CA ARG A 48 2.72 -9.76 -7.05
C ARG A 48 3.31 -10.28 -8.37
N GLN A 49 2.46 -10.92 -9.19
CA GLN A 49 2.86 -11.47 -10.47
C GLN A 49 3.30 -10.37 -11.46
N GLU A 50 2.57 -9.25 -11.55
CA GLU A 50 2.94 -8.18 -12.47
C GLU A 50 4.26 -7.49 -12.06
N VAL A 51 4.46 -7.26 -10.76
CA VAL A 51 5.73 -6.70 -10.24
C VAL A 51 6.90 -7.65 -10.52
N LEU A 52 6.73 -8.95 -10.29
CA LEU A 52 7.75 -9.97 -10.54
C LEU A 52 8.17 -10.03 -12.02
N TYR A 53 7.21 -9.97 -12.95
CA TYR A 53 7.49 -10.06 -14.39
C TYR A 53 7.87 -8.74 -15.07
N ASN A 54 7.86 -7.61 -14.34
CA ASN A 54 8.36 -6.34 -14.84
C ASN A 54 9.84 -6.14 -14.47
N ASP A 55 10.14 -5.23 -13.54
CA ASP A 55 11.49 -4.90 -13.08
C ASP A 55 11.71 -5.28 -11.61
N GLY A 56 10.77 -6.02 -11.02
CA GLY A 56 10.78 -6.42 -9.63
C GLY A 56 10.34 -5.34 -8.65
N SER A 57 10.02 -4.11 -9.09
CA SER A 57 9.61 -3.01 -8.20
C SER A 57 8.33 -2.31 -8.63
N HIS A 58 8.15 -2.07 -9.92
CA HIS A 58 7.08 -1.23 -10.43
C HIS A 58 5.97 -2.09 -11.07
N PRO A 59 4.71 -1.98 -10.60
CA PRO A 59 3.57 -2.49 -11.35
C PRO A 59 3.30 -1.61 -12.59
N LYS A 60 2.59 -2.17 -13.57
CA LYS A 60 2.07 -1.44 -14.73
C LYS A 60 0.56 -1.25 -14.57
N LYS A 61 -0.24 -2.19 -15.07
CA LYS A 61 -1.70 -2.09 -15.04
C LYS A 61 -2.22 -2.22 -13.60
N MET A 62 -1.53 -2.98 -12.76
CA MET A 62 -1.87 -3.15 -11.35
C MET A 62 -1.55 -1.93 -10.49
N ALA A 63 -0.98 -0.85 -11.05
CA ALA A 63 -0.96 0.45 -10.37
C ALA A 63 -2.38 0.94 -10.03
N ALA A 64 -3.40 0.55 -10.82
CA ALA A 64 -4.80 0.82 -10.51
C ALA A 64 -5.26 0.16 -9.20
N ARG A 65 -4.66 -0.97 -8.82
CA ARG A 65 -4.96 -1.65 -7.54
C ARG A 65 -4.50 -0.83 -6.35
N MET A 66 -3.33 -0.19 -6.44
CA MET A 66 -2.84 0.75 -5.43
C MET A 66 -3.81 1.92 -5.27
N ALA A 67 -4.27 2.50 -6.39
CA ALA A 67 -5.25 3.58 -6.37
C ALA A 67 -6.59 3.17 -5.76
N GLN A 68 -7.06 1.95 -6.00
CA GLN A 68 -8.26 1.40 -5.36
C GLN A 68 -8.10 1.29 -3.83
N VAL A 69 -6.98 0.76 -3.34
CA VAL A 69 -6.72 0.68 -1.89
C VAL A 69 -6.76 2.09 -1.28
N ILE A 70 -6.05 3.04 -1.89
CA ILE A 70 -6.01 4.45 -1.40
C ILE A 70 -7.40 5.08 -1.40
N SER A 71 -8.11 5.03 -2.53
CA SER A 71 -9.43 5.68 -2.68
C SER A 71 -10.54 5.01 -1.86
N SER A 72 -10.35 3.76 -1.42
CA SER A 72 -11.28 3.06 -0.53
C SER A 72 -11.12 3.45 0.94
N SER A 73 -10.00 4.09 1.31
CA SER A 73 -9.75 4.51 2.68
C SER A 73 -10.66 5.69 3.07
N PRO A 74 -11.32 5.65 4.26
CA PRO A 74 -12.06 6.80 4.79
C PRO A 74 -11.15 7.97 5.20
N HIS A 75 -9.84 7.78 5.14
CA HIS A 75 -8.85 8.80 5.48
C HIS A 75 -8.27 9.51 4.26
N TRP A 76 -8.69 9.12 3.06
CA TRP A 76 -8.29 9.79 1.84
C TRP A 76 -9.07 11.09 1.69
N TRP A 77 -8.40 12.23 1.46
CA TRP A 77 -9.01 13.57 1.37
C TRP A 77 -10.16 13.75 0.35
N PHE A 78 -10.45 12.76 -0.51
CA PHE A 78 -11.60 12.74 -1.44
C PHE A 78 -12.73 11.80 -0.97
N SER A 79 -12.62 11.16 0.20
CA SER A 79 -13.66 10.26 0.72
C SER A 79 -14.95 10.99 1.10
N ASP A 80 -14.84 12.29 1.41
CA ASP A 80 -15.96 13.12 1.90
C ASP A 80 -16.96 13.52 0.80
N PHE A 81 -16.64 13.34 -0.48
CA PHE A 81 -17.56 13.65 -1.59
C PHE A 81 -18.57 12.52 -1.89
N LYS A 82 -18.70 11.51 -1.02
CA LYS A 82 -19.62 10.38 -1.23
C LYS A 82 -21.00 10.54 -0.61
N ASN A 83 -21.32 11.68 -0.03
CA ASN A 83 -22.66 11.99 0.46
C ASN A 83 -23.08 13.38 -0.04
N ASP A 84 -23.53 13.48 -1.29
CA ASP A 84 -24.46 14.49 -1.80
C ASP A 84 -25.17 13.94 -3.06
#